data_AF-A0A534SD65-F1
#
_entry.id   AF-A0A534SD65-F1
#
_cell.length_a   1.000
_cell.length_b   1.000
_cell.length_c   1.000
_cell.angle_alpha   90.00
_cell.angle_beta   90.00
_cell.angle_gamma   90.00
#
_symmetry.space_group_name_H-M   'P 1'
#
loop_
_entity.id
_entity.type
_entity.pdbx_description
1 polymer ?
#
loop_
_entity_poly.entity_id
_entity_poly.type
_entity_poly.pdbx_seq_one_letter_code
_entity_poly.pdbx_strand_id
1 'polypeptide(L)'
;MLNQIDAEALVLARLRSRSGGERIRIVDSQTVERAFGWVFTLAEDVTIPANESQIKIPQQVILNKHSEQLVACSIEHSQDEFIRLYEKLLAKSQARARSWCLTITFPFPWGRWWKGSVAETAKETGFYEIGGKEIER
;
A
#
# COMPACT_ATOMS: atom_id res chain seq x y z
N MET A 1 -8.64 15.33 7.30
CA MET A 1 -8.32 13.94 7.71
C MET A 1 -9.34 13.05 7.01
N LEU A 2 -8.91 12.08 6.21
CA LEU A 2 -9.82 11.17 5.51
C LEU A 2 -10.62 10.35 6.53
N ASN A 3 -11.96 10.40 6.43
CA ASN A 3 -12.83 9.48 7.17
C ASN A 3 -12.77 8.08 6.53
N GLN A 4 -13.34 7.07 7.22
CA GLN A 4 -13.29 5.68 6.75
C GLN A 4 -13.92 5.50 5.37
N ILE A 5 -15.09 6.11 5.12
CA ILE A 5 -15.85 5.95 3.88
C ILE A 5 -15.03 6.49 2.69
N ASP A 6 -14.45 7.67 2.83
CA ASP A 6 -13.60 8.28 1.79
C ASP A 6 -12.31 7.47 1.57
N ALA A 7 -11.74 6.92 2.65
CA ALA A 7 -10.56 6.06 2.60
C ALA A 7 -10.84 4.75 1.84
N GLU A 8 -11.98 4.11 2.11
CA GLU A 8 -12.43 2.90 1.42
C GLU A 8 -12.66 3.16 -0.08
N ALA A 9 -13.36 4.25 -0.40
CA ALA A 9 -13.63 4.64 -1.78
C ALA A 9 -12.33 4.86 -2.55
N LEU A 10 -11.35 5.55 -1.95
CA LEU A 10 -10.04 5.80 -2.55
C LEU A 10 -9.26 4.50 -2.78
N VAL A 11 -9.24 3.61 -1.79
CA VAL A 11 -8.57 2.30 -1.88
C VAL A 11 -9.17 1.47 -3.01
N LEU A 12 -10.49 1.33 -3.04
CA LEU A 12 -11.19 0.55 -4.06
C LEU A 12 -10.98 1.15 -5.46
N ALA A 13 -11.06 2.47 -5.61
CA ALA A 13 -10.84 3.14 -6.89
C ALA A 13 -9.43 2.86 -7.44
N ARG A 14 -8.39 2.99 -6.60
CA ARG A 14 -7.00 2.74 -7.01
C ARG A 14 -6.76 1.27 -7.35
N LEU A 15 -7.24 0.36 -6.51
CA LEU A 15 -7.07 -1.08 -6.74
C LEU A 15 -7.76 -1.54 -8.02
N ARG A 16 -9.04 -1.16 -8.21
CA ARG A 16 -9.81 -1.51 -9.42
C ARG A 16 -9.19 -0.95 -10.69
N SER A 17 -8.63 0.27 -10.64
CA SER A 17 -7.94 0.88 -11.78
C SER A 17 -6.71 0.11 -12.24
N ARG A 18 -6.05 -0.62 -11.32
CA ARG A 18 -4.80 -1.36 -11.55
C ARG A 18 -5.05 -2.84 -11.88
N SER A 19 -6.01 -3.48 -11.22
CA SER A 19 -6.35 -4.89 -11.43
C SER A 19 -7.33 -5.12 -12.58
N GLY A 20 -7.92 -4.06 -13.13
CA GLY A 20 -8.83 -4.14 -14.27
C GLY A 20 -10.16 -4.83 -13.96
N GLY A 21 -10.54 -4.95 -12.69
CA GLY A 21 -11.75 -5.67 -12.31
C GLY A 21 -12.42 -5.17 -11.04
N GLU A 22 -13.75 -5.19 -11.05
CA GLU A 22 -14.63 -4.88 -9.92
C GLU A 22 -14.63 -5.95 -8.81
N ARG A 23 -13.79 -6.98 -8.95
CA ARG A 23 -13.77 -8.18 -8.09
C ARG A 23 -13.20 -7.95 -6.69
N ILE A 24 -12.73 -6.74 -6.40
CA ILE A 24 -12.09 -6.40 -5.12
C ILE A 24 -13.13 -5.77 -4.20
N ARG A 25 -13.24 -6.35 -3.00
CA ARG A 25 -14.02 -5.80 -1.89
C ARG A 25 -13.15 -5.69 -0.63
N ILE A 26 -13.52 -4.74 0.22
CA ILE A 26 -12.96 -4.59 1.57
C ILE A 26 -13.78 -5.45 2.53
N VAL A 27 -13.12 -6.07 3.50
CA VAL A 27 -13.76 -6.82 4.58
C VAL A 27 -13.90 -5.89 5.78
N ASP A 28 -15.03 -5.20 5.88
CA ASP A 28 -15.26 -4.13 6.87
C ASP A 28 -15.02 -4.57 8.32
N SER A 29 -15.34 -5.82 8.66
CA SER A 29 -15.11 -6.40 10.00
C SER A 29 -13.64 -6.53 10.38
N GLN A 30 -12.73 -6.33 9.42
CA GLN A 30 -11.28 -6.38 9.61
C GLN A 30 -10.61 -5.05 9.27
N THR A 31 -11.38 -3.98 9.07
CA THR A 31 -10.81 -2.64 8.89
C THR A 31 -10.32 -2.10 10.23
N VAL A 32 -9.12 -1.54 10.23
CA VAL A 32 -8.45 -1.09 11.46
C VAL A 32 -7.93 0.34 11.28
N GLU A 33 -8.37 1.24 12.17
CA GLU A 33 -7.83 2.60 12.26
C GLU A 33 -6.53 2.63 13.08
N ARG A 34 -5.57 3.43 12.62
CA ARG A 34 -4.31 3.72 13.30
C ARG A 34 -3.96 5.21 13.23
N ALA A 35 -2.99 5.60 14.05
CA ALA A 35 -2.50 6.98 14.06
C ALA A 35 -2.03 7.46 12.68
N PHE A 36 -1.42 6.56 11.89
CA PHE A 36 -0.95 6.87 10.54
C PHE A 36 -2.03 6.84 9.44
N GLY A 37 -3.20 6.25 9.69
CA GLY A 37 -4.18 5.99 8.63
C GLY A 37 -5.06 4.77 8.87
N TRP A 38 -5.42 4.10 7.79
CA TRP A 38 -6.34 2.96 7.77
C TRP A 38 -5.66 1.72 7.23
N VAL A 39 -6.02 0.57 7.77
CA VAL A 39 -5.58 -0.76 7.32
C VAL A 39 -6.82 -1.52 6.87
N PHE A 40 -6.81 -2.00 5.63
CA PHE A 40 -7.93 -2.71 5.03
C PHE A 40 -7.50 -4.13 4.68
N THR A 41 -8.35 -5.11 5.03
CA THR A 41 -8.25 -6.45 4.47
C THR A 41 -9.09 -6.53 3.20
N LEU A 42 -8.52 -7.11 2.16
CA LEU A 42 -9.15 -7.29 0.86
C LEU A 42 -9.60 -8.74 0.68
N ALA A 43 -10.71 -8.91 -0.02
CA ALA A 43 -11.18 -10.20 -0.52
C ALA A 43 -11.49 -10.09 -2.01
N GLU A 44 -11.27 -11.20 -2.73
CA GLU A 44 -11.74 -11.36 -4.10
C GLU A 44 -13.16 -11.91 -4.11
N ASP A 45 -13.98 -11.41 -5.03
CA ASP A 45 -15.27 -11.99 -5.32
C ASP A 45 -15.09 -13.27 -6.12
N VAL A 46 -15.38 -14.41 -5.48
CA VAL A 46 -15.17 -15.78 -6.00
C VAL A 46 -16.14 -16.09 -7.16
N THR A 47 -17.15 -15.24 -7.38
CA THR A 47 -18.20 -15.48 -8.38
C THR A 47 -17.77 -15.24 -9.82
N ILE A 48 -16.61 -14.61 -10.07
CA ILE A 48 -16.19 -14.25 -11.43
C ILE A 48 -15.06 -15.17 -11.90
N PRO A 49 -15.24 -15.94 -13.00
CA PRO A 49 -14.26 -16.92 -13.45
C PRO A 49 -12.90 -16.28 -13.71
N ALA A 50 -11.85 -17.00 -13.31
CA ALA A 50 -10.45 -16.62 -13.49
C ALA A 50 -10.13 -16.59 -14.99
N ASN A 51 -10.08 -15.40 -15.58
CA ASN A 51 -9.43 -15.23 -16.89
C ASN A 51 -7.93 -15.00 -16.65
N GLU A 52 -7.10 -15.64 -17.46
CA GLU A 52 -5.69 -16.01 -17.26
C GLU A 52 -4.66 -14.86 -17.22
N SER A 53 -4.95 -13.75 -16.54
CA SER A 53 -3.94 -12.72 -16.23
C SER A 53 -4.12 -12.17 -14.81
N GLN A 54 -4.37 -13.06 -13.84
CA GLN A 54 -4.61 -12.70 -12.44
C GLN A 54 -3.40 -11.96 -11.85
N ILE A 55 -3.46 -10.62 -11.90
CA ILE A 55 -2.64 -9.75 -11.08
C ILE A 55 -2.96 -10.13 -9.63
N LYS A 56 -1.98 -10.70 -8.91
CA LYS A 56 -2.14 -11.10 -7.50
C LYS A 56 -2.58 -9.87 -6.68
N ILE A 57 -3.80 -9.90 -6.16
CA ILE A 57 -4.34 -8.83 -5.31
C ILE A 57 -3.72 -9.00 -3.91
N PRO A 58 -3.19 -7.93 -3.29
CA PRO A 58 -2.68 -8.03 -1.93
C PRO A 58 -3.81 -8.35 -0.96
N GLN A 59 -3.55 -9.15 0.06
CA GLN A 59 -4.54 -9.46 1.09
C GLN A 59 -4.84 -8.26 1.98
N GLN A 60 -3.85 -7.38 2.18
CA GLN A 60 -3.94 -6.23 3.08
C GLN A 60 -3.31 -5.01 2.45
N VAL A 61 -3.91 -3.85 2.71
CA VAL A 61 -3.41 -2.54 2.26
C VAL A 61 -3.51 -1.50 3.37
N ILE A 62 -2.58 -0.55 3.35
CA ILE A 62 -2.54 0.60 4.24
C ILE A 62 -2.81 1.85 3.41
N LEU A 63 -3.78 2.66 3.81
CA LEU A 63 -3.91 4.03 3.33
C LEU A 63 -3.36 4.98 4.40
N ASN A 64 -2.25 5.65 4.08
CA ASN A 64 -1.71 6.68 4.95
C ASN A 64 -2.56 7.95 4.85
N LYS A 65 -3.15 8.42 5.96
CA LYS A 65 -4.08 9.56 5.94
C LYS A 65 -3.39 10.93 5.79
N HIS A 66 -2.06 10.97 5.87
CA HIS A 66 -1.26 12.19 5.75
C HIS A 66 -0.69 12.37 4.34
N SER A 67 -0.27 11.28 3.70
CA SER A 67 0.31 11.30 2.35
C SER A 67 -0.62 10.76 1.27
N GLU A 68 -1.78 10.21 1.65
CA GLU A 68 -2.70 9.48 0.76
C GLU A 68 -2.03 8.32 0.01
N GLN A 69 -0.87 7.86 0.48
CA GLN A 69 -0.17 6.73 -0.13
C GLN A 69 -0.88 5.43 0.21
N LEU A 70 -1.09 4.62 -0.82
CA LEU A 70 -1.63 3.28 -0.69
C LEU A 70 -0.48 2.29 -0.72
N VAL A 71 -0.28 1.56 0.38
CA VAL A 71 0.87 0.68 0.57
C VAL A 71 0.36 -0.74 0.75
N ALA A 72 1.03 -1.70 0.11
CA ALA A 72 0.73 -3.11 0.23
C ALA A 72 2.00 -3.89 0.59
N CYS A 73 1.84 -5.16 0.97
CA CYS A 73 2.95 -6.10 1.11
C CYS A 73 2.79 -7.27 0.14
N SER A 74 3.90 -7.72 -0.44
CA SER A 74 3.95 -8.94 -1.25
C SER A 74 4.10 -10.21 -0.41
N ILE A 75 4.51 -10.06 0.86
CA ILE A 75 4.63 -11.13 1.84
C ILE A 75 3.35 -11.16 2.67
N GLU A 76 2.82 -12.36 2.87
CA GLU A 76 1.65 -12.57 3.72
C GLU A 76 2.06 -12.44 5.19
N HIS A 77 1.44 -11.49 5.87
CA HIS A 77 1.62 -11.22 7.28
C HIS A 77 0.26 -11.31 7.99
N SER A 78 0.29 -11.62 9.28
CA SER A 78 -0.87 -11.30 10.11
C SER A 78 -1.09 -9.78 10.12
N GLN A 79 -2.33 -9.34 10.33
CA GLN A 79 -2.66 -7.91 10.34
C GLN A 79 -1.81 -7.14 11.36
N ASP A 80 -1.61 -7.70 12.55
CA ASP A 80 -0.80 -7.08 13.60
C ASP A 80 0.68 -6.97 13.21
N GLU A 81 1.22 -8.00 12.57
CA GLU A 81 2.60 -7.97 12.09
C GLU A 81 2.77 -6.95 10.95
N PHE A 82 1.83 -6.91 10.01
CA PHE A 82 1.81 -5.94 8.91
C PHE A 82 1.81 -4.50 9.43
N ILE A 83 0.93 -4.19 10.39
CA ILE A 83 0.87 -2.89 11.06
C ILE A 83 2.19 -2.57 11.75
N ARG A 84 2.71 -3.50 12.56
CA ARG A 84 3.93 -3.31 13.33
C ARG A 84 5.15 -3.05 12.44
N LEU A 85 5.25 -3.75 11.31
CA LEU A 85 6.33 -3.54 10.34
C LEU A 85 6.24 -2.16 9.71
N TYR A 86 5.03 -1.73 9.32
CA TYR A 86 4.81 -0.41 8.76
C TYR A 86 5.13 0.72 9.76
N GLU A 87 4.71 0.59 11.01
CA GLU A 87 5.02 1.57 12.06
C GLU A 87 6.52 1.69 12.32
N LYS A 88 7.25 0.56 12.32
CA LYS A 88 8.71 0.57 12.41
C LYS A 88 9.35 1.32 11.24
N LEU A 89 8.83 1.13 10.03
CA LEU A 89 9.32 1.83 8.84
C LEU A 89 9.04 3.34 8.93
N LEU A 90 7.82 3.73 9.34
CA LEU A 90 7.45 5.13 9.57
C LEU A 90 8.34 5.80 10.62
N ALA A 91 8.54 5.17 11.77
CA ALA A 91 9.38 5.70 12.85
C ALA A 91 10.83 5.89 12.39
N LYS A 92 11.38 4.94 11.63
CA LYS A 92 12.73 5.06 11.04
C LYS A 92 12.83 6.23 10.04
N SER A 93 11.76 6.51 9.30
CA SER A 93 11.72 7.64 8.35
C SER A 93 11.70 8.98 9.07
N GLN A 94 10.84 9.12 10.08
CA GLN A 94 10.71 10.34 10.88
C GLN A 94 12.02 10.65 11.62
N ALA A 95 12.65 9.64 12.23
CA ALA A 95 13.91 9.80 12.94
C ALA A 95 15.08 10.25 12.04
N ARG A 96 14.98 10.05 10.73
CA ARG A 96 16.04 10.41 9.75
C ARG A 96 15.74 11.70 8.97
N ALA A 97 14.65 12.41 9.30
CA ALA A 97 14.17 13.60 8.59
C ALA A 97 14.02 13.40 7.06
N ARG A 98 13.78 12.15 6.62
CA ARG A 98 13.60 11.84 5.20
C ARG A 98 12.13 11.84 4.86
N SER A 99 11.79 12.46 3.72
CA SER A 99 10.50 12.30 3.06
C SER A 99 10.25 10.82 2.84
N TRP A 100 9.24 10.30 3.53
CA TRP A 100 8.72 8.96 3.31
C TRP A 100 8.13 8.90 1.90
N CYS A 101 8.83 8.29 0.96
CA CYS A 101 8.31 7.94 -0.37
C CYS A 101 8.73 6.51 -0.71
N LEU A 102 7.75 5.61 -0.83
CA LEU A 102 7.92 4.32 -1.51
C LEU A 102 7.86 4.48 -3.03
N THR A 103 7.45 5.66 -3.50
CA THR A 103 7.53 6.13 -4.87
C THR A 103 8.98 6.46 -5.20
N ILE A 104 9.75 5.45 -5.61
CA ILE A 104 10.95 5.70 -6.39
C ILE A 104 10.51 5.86 -7.84
N THR A 105 10.02 7.04 -8.20
CA THR A 105 10.03 7.45 -9.61
C THR A 105 11.44 7.96 -9.89
N PHE A 106 12.31 7.10 -10.40
CA PHE A 106 13.62 7.52 -10.91
C PHE A 106 13.40 8.38 -12.16
N PRO A 107 13.90 9.61 -12.16
CA PRO A 107 14.91 9.93 -13.16
C PRO A 107 15.99 10.80 -12.51
N PHE A 108 16.85 10.22 -11.69
CA PHE A 108 18.11 10.87 -11.36
C PHE A 108 19.28 9.92 -11.65
N PRO A 109 20.23 10.33 -12.52
CA PRO A 109 21.53 9.69 -12.55
C PRO A 109 22.20 9.99 -11.20
N TRP A 110 23.33 9.37 -10.89
CA TRP A 110 24.04 9.48 -9.60
C TRP A 110 23.59 8.47 -8.53
N GLY A 111 23.78 7.18 -8.84
CA GLY A 111 24.97 6.47 -8.36
C GLY A 111 25.44 6.72 -6.92
N ARG A 112 24.57 6.89 -5.93
CA ARG A 112 24.94 6.81 -4.51
C ARG A 112 24.22 5.66 -3.84
N TRP A 113 25.03 4.65 -3.54
CA TRP A 113 24.81 3.67 -2.48
C TRP A 113 24.07 4.26 -1.28
N TRP A 114 22.86 3.77 -1.01
CA TRP A 114 22.26 3.91 0.32
C TRP A 114 21.87 2.53 0.83
N LYS A 115 22.89 1.70 1.10
CA LYS A 115 22.75 0.51 1.95
C LYS A 115 22.14 0.95 3.28
N GLY A 116 20.99 0.40 3.66
CA GLY A 116 20.23 0.72 4.87
C GLY A 116 19.25 1.87 4.73
N SER A 117 18.79 2.22 3.52
CA SER A 117 17.69 3.17 3.34
C SER A 117 16.35 2.57 3.78
N VAL A 118 15.41 3.40 4.21
CA VAL A 118 14.05 2.95 4.60
C VAL A 118 13.35 2.25 3.41
N ALA A 119 13.63 2.69 2.18
CA ALA A 119 13.14 2.06 0.96
C ALA A 119 13.72 0.64 0.75
N GLU A 120 15.00 0.43 1.08
CA GLU A 120 15.61 -0.91 1.02
C GLU A 120 15.00 -1.83 2.07
N THR A 121 14.85 -1.35 3.32
CA THR A 121 14.16 -2.13 4.37
C THR A 121 12.70 -2.43 3.98
N ALA A 122 11.98 -1.46 3.41
CA ALA A 122 10.62 -1.68 2.94
C ALA A 122 10.58 -2.79 1.88
N LYS A 123 11.48 -2.74 0.89
CA LYS A 123 11.62 -3.77 -0.16
C LYS A 123 11.97 -5.13 0.41
N GLU A 124 12.91 -5.22 1.36
CA GLU A 124 13.27 -6.46 2.07
C GLU A 124 12.07 -7.06 2.81
N THR A 125 11.24 -6.21 3.41
CA THR A 125 10.00 -6.61 4.08
C THR A 125 8.81 -6.76 3.14
N GLY A 126 9.01 -6.68 1.82
CA GLY A 126 7.96 -6.87 0.82
C GLY A 126 6.98 -5.70 0.64
N PHE A 127 7.21 -4.57 1.31
CA PHE A 127 6.35 -3.38 1.19
C PHE A 127 6.58 -2.66 -0.15
N TYR A 128 5.49 -2.28 -0.80
CA TYR A 128 5.50 -1.50 -2.03
C TYR A 128 4.31 -0.53 -2.08
N GLU A 129 4.45 0.53 -2.87
CA GLU A 129 3.37 1.48 -3.12
C GLU A 129 2.50 1.02 -4.30
N ILE A 130 1.20 1.10 -4.11
CA ILE A 130 0.22 1.05 -5.17
C ILE A 130 0.01 2.47 -5.67
N GLY A 131 0.78 2.85 -6.67
CA GLY A 131 0.59 4.12 -7.37
C GLY A 131 -0.84 4.24 -7.91
N GLY A 132 -1.39 5.46 -7.87
CA GLY A 132 -2.53 5.80 -8.71
C GLY A 132 -2.09 5.84 -10.18
N LYS A 133 -3.00 5.61 -11.13
CA LYS A 133 -2.70 6.01 -12.52
C LYS A 133 -2.36 7.50 -12.50
N GLU A 134 -1.16 7.86 -12.96
CA GLU A 134 -0.96 9.19 -13.52
C GLU A 134 -2.01 9.32 -14.61
N ILE A 135 -2.88 10.30 -14.46
CA ILE A 135 -3.72 10.74 -15.57
C ILE A 135 -2.71 11.23 -16.61
N GLU A 136 -2.47 10.43 -17.65
CA GLU A 136 -1.83 10.92 -18.87
C GLU A 136 -2.63 12.15 -19.31
N ARG A 137 -2.03 13.33 -19.11
CA ARG A 137 -2.53 14.60 -19.64
C ARG A 137 -1.91 14.84 -20.99
#